data_AF-A0A0B6XFJ0-F1
#
_entry.id   AF-A0A0B6XFJ0-F1
#
_cell.length_a   1.000
_cell.length_b   1.000
_cell.length_c   1.000
_cell.angle_alpha   90.00
_cell.angle_beta   90.00
_cell.angle_gamma   90.00
#
_symmetry.space_group_name_H-M   'P 1'
#
loop_
_entity.id
_entity.type
_entity.pdbx_description
1 polymer ?
#
loop_
_entity_poly.entity_id
_entity_poly.type
_entity_poly.pdbx_seq_one_letter_code
_entity_poly.pdbx_strand_id
1 'polypeptide(L)'
;MKHLSIGFLFSGLLFVSLNCVSSQQVPQGYHQVAQAENVPAEALYSVALAESSYKLPQGVRPWPWTINVAGKGYRYRTRLEAWQSLQSFMETHSTKRIDVGIAQVNLGWNGHNFNSTWEAFDPYINLHVAARILRSCYDSNPGSWVIAAGCYHHPKGGLPASKYKSIVKQKLSTLTLALATERSEAPVKAEGIWIEPEVK
;
A
#
# COMPACT_ATOMS: atom_id res chain seq x y z
N MET A 1 -33.24 -71.44 -4.05
CA MET A 1 -32.17 -70.69 -4.75
C MET A 1 -32.06 -69.32 -4.09
N LYS A 2 -30.91 -69.02 -3.47
CA LYS A 2 -30.64 -67.76 -2.76
C LYS A 2 -30.15 -66.74 -3.79
N HIS A 3 -30.76 -65.55 -3.86
CA HIS A 3 -30.18 -64.43 -4.62
C HIS A 3 -29.70 -63.33 -3.67
N LEU A 4 -28.53 -62.84 -4.06
CA LEU A 4 -27.54 -62.07 -3.33
C LEU A 4 -27.77 -60.56 -3.53
N SER A 5 -27.46 -59.79 -2.49
CA SER A 5 -27.59 -58.33 -2.35
C SER A 5 -26.74 -57.51 -3.32
N ILE A 6 -27.16 -56.28 -3.62
CA ILE A 6 -26.25 -55.17 -3.96
C ILE A 6 -26.77 -53.89 -3.28
N GLY A 7 -26.04 -53.44 -2.26
CA GLY A 7 -26.20 -52.12 -1.65
C GLY A 7 -25.27 -51.12 -2.33
N PHE A 8 -25.80 -49.98 -2.75
CA PHE A 8 -25.00 -48.86 -3.25
C PHE A 8 -24.61 -47.94 -2.10
N LEU A 9 -23.32 -47.92 -1.77
CA LEU A 9 -22.70 -46.91 -0.90
C LEU A 9 -22.47 -45.64 -1.73
N PHE A 10 -23.23 -44.58 -1.44
CA PHE A 10 -22.92 -43.24 -1.94
C PHE A 10 -21.75 -42.66 -1.12
N SER A 11 -20.56 -42.66 -1.73
CA SER A 11 -19.41 -41.91 -1.22
C SER A 11 -19.60 -40.43 -1.58
N GLY A 12 -19.88 -39.60 -0.57
CA GLY A 12 -19.94 -38.14 -0.75
C GLY A 12 -18.53 -37.56 -0.86
N LEU A 13 -18.17 -37.05 -2.04
CA LEU A 13 -16.97 -36.22 -2.20
C LEU A 13 -17.18 -34.86 -1.51
N LEU A 14 -16.41 -34.61 -0.46
CA LEU A 14 -16.25 -33.28 0.14
C LEU A 14 -15.43 -32.41 -0.81
N PHE A 15 -16.06 -31.46 -1.51
CA PHE A 15 -15.32 -30.42 -2.22
C PHE A 15 -14.79 -29.40 -1.21
N VAL A 16 -13.51 -29.53 -0.85
CA VAL A 16 -12.79 -28.48 -0.11
C VAL A 16 -12.50 -27.34 -1.08
N SER A 17 -13.26 -26.25 -0.98
CA SER A 17 -12.98 -25.03 -1.73
C SER A 17 -11.64 -24.44 -1.26
N LEU A 18 -10.59 -24.66 -2.05
CA LEU A 18 -9.33 -23.95 -1.89
C LEU A 18 -9.58 -22.47 -2.23
N ASN A 19 -9.77 -21.65 -1.21
CA ASN A 19 -9.68 -20.20 -1.36
C ASN A 19 -8.23 -19.88 -1.74
N CYS A 20 -7.97 -19.72 -3.04
CA CYS A 20 -6.70 -19.22 -3.52
C CYS A 20 -6.54 -17.78 -3.02
N VAL A 21 -5.72 -17.58 -1.99
CA VAL A 21 -5.29 -16.24 -1.58
C VAL A 21 -4.41 -15.73 -2.71
N SER A 22 -4.96 -14.87 -3.57
CA SER A 22 -4.19 -14.20 -4.62
C SER A 22 -3.14 -13.33 -3.96
N SER A 23 -1.88 -13.73 -4.11
CA SER A 23 -0.72 -13.06 -3.55
C SER A 23 -0.19 -12.05 -4.57
N GLN A 24 -0.09 -10.78 -4.18
CA GLN A 24 0.32 -9.68 -5.05
C GLN A 24 1.83 -9.47 -5.01
N GLN A 25 2.47 -9.34 -6.17
CA GLN A 25 3.88 -8.95 -6.25
C GLN A 25 4.07 -7.44 -5.96
N VAL A 26 5.17 -7.12 -5.29
CA VAL A 26 5.63 -5.74 -5.08
C VAL A 26 6.10 -5.15 -6.42
N PRO A 27 5.55 -4.01 -6.88
CA PRO A 27 5.99 -3.41 -8.15
C PRO A 27 7.46 -2.97 -8.12
N GLN A 28 8.13 -3.02 -9.27
CA GLN A 28 9.58 -2.77 -9.38
C GLN A 28 9.98 -1.40 -8.80
N GLY A 29 9.19 -0.36 -9.04
CA GLY A 29 9.57 0.96 -8.53
C GLY A 29 9.50 1.09 -7.00
N TYR A 30 8.71 0.26 -6.30
CA TYR A 30 8.81 0.17 -4.85
C TYR A 30 10.15 -0.42 -4.43
N HIS A 31 10.68 -1.42 -5.14
CA HIS A 31 12.03 -1.93 -4.91
C HIS A 31 13.10 -0.85 -5.11
N GLN A 32 12.97 -0.03 -6.16
CA GLN A 32 13.92 1.05 -6.44
C GLN A 32 13.96 2.09 -5.31
N VAL A 33 12.80 2.62 -4.92
CA VAL A 33 12.71 3.60 -3.82
C VAL A 33 13.16 2.97 -2.51
N ALA A 34 12.71 1.75 -2.22
CA ALA A 34 13.04 1.05 -0.99
C ALA A 34 14.55 0.78 -0.86
N GLN A 35 15.21 0.39 -1.95
CA GLN A 35 16.67 0.23 -1.97
C GLN A 35 17.38 1.56 -1.71
N ALA A 36 16.97 2.65 -2.38
CA ALA A 36 17.59 3.96 -2.23
C ALA A 36 17.48 4.52 -0.80
N GLU A 37 16.35 4.29 -0.14
CA GLU A 37 16.07 4.80 1.21
C GLU A 37 16.34 3.76 2.31
N ASN A 38 16.96 2.63 1.94
CA ASN A 38 17.24 1.51 2.82
C ASN A 38 15.98 1.07 3.58
N VAL A 39 14.89 0.65 2.95
CA VAL A 39 13.75 0.00 3.62
C VAL A 39 13.40 -1.28 2.88
N PRO A 40 12.70 -2.25 3.49
CA PRO A 40 12.16 -3.39 2.73
C PRO A 40 11.05 -2.92 1.80
N ALA A 41 11.07 -3.41 0.56
CA ALA A 41 10.08 -3.04 -0.45
C ALA A 41 8.66 -3.47 -0.03
N GLU A 42 8.53 -4.62 0.61
CA GLU A 42 7.27 -5.14 1.16
C GLU A 42 6.73 -4.26 2.28
N ALA A 43 7.61 -3.72 3.13
CA ALA A 43 7.22 -2.80 4.20
C ALA A 43 6.67 -1.50 3.59
N LEU A 44 7.41 -0.89 2.67
CA LEU A 44 6.98 0.34 1.99
C LEU A 44 5.68 0.14 1.20
N TYR A 45 5.56 -0.96 0.46
CA TYR A 45 4.37 -1.26 -0.33
C TYR A 45 3.15 -1.55 0.56
N SER A 46 3.34 -2.28 1.67
CA SER A 46 2.25 -2.54 2.62
C SER A 46 1.74 -1.26 3.31
N VAL A 47 2.62 -0.29 3.58
CA VAL A 47 2.24 1.06 4.04
C VAL A 47 1.44 1.78 2.95
N ALA A 48 1.94 1.87 1.71
CA ALA A 48 1.20 2.53 0.63
C ALA A 48 -0.18 1.90 0.38
N LEU A 49 -0.28 0.57 0.48
CA LEU A 49 -1.56 -0.14 0.43
C LEU A 49 -2.48 0.22 1.62
N ALA A 50 -1.95 0.31 2.83
CA ALA A 50 -2.75 0.72 4.00
C ALA A 50 -3.28 2.15 3.85
N GLU A 51 -2.48 3.03 3.22
CA GLU A 51 -2.76 4.46 3.09
C GLU A 51 -3.74 4.78 1.96
N SER A 52 -3.54 4.25 0.75
CA SER A 52 -4.26 4.73 -0.44
C SER A 52 -4.85 3.64 -1.34
N SER A 53 -5.04 2.41 -0.83
CA SER A 53 -5.64 1.30 -1.59
C SER A 53 -6.85 1.74 -2.44
N TYR A 54 -6.86 1.34 -3.70
CA TYR A 54 -7.95 1.54 -4.65
C TYR A 54 -8.13 0.28 -5.50
N LYS A 55 -9.39 -0.06 -5.79
CA LYS A 55 -9.72 -1.27 -6.57
C LYS A 55 -9.68 -0.94 -8.05
N LEU A 56 -8.76 -1.56 -8.78
CA LEU A 56 -8.63 -1.51 -10.23
C LEU A 56 -8.98 -2.88 -10.84
N PRO A 57 -9.22 -2.96 -12.17
CA PRO A 57 -9.44 -4.24 -12.85
C PRO A 57 -8.32 -5.28 -12.60
N GLN A 58 -7.08 -4.81 -12.54
CA GLN A 58 -5.88 -5.61 -12.27
C GLN A 58 -5.62 -5.89 -10.77
N GLY A 59 -6.54 -5.49 -9.89
CA GLY A 59 -6.45 -5.71 -8.44
C GLY A 59 -6.36 -4.44 -7.61
N VAL A 60 -6.10 -4.59 -6.32
CA VAL A 60 -5.96 -3.45 -5.39
C VAL A 60 -4.55 -2.88 -5.49
N ARG A 61 -4.44 -1.58 -5.76
CA ARG A 61 -3.16 -0.86 -5.83
C ARG A 61 -3.23 0.45 -5.03
N PRO A 62 -2.12 0.99 -4.52
CA PRO A 62 -2.07 2.35 -4.00
C PRO A 62 -2.42 3.38 -5.08
N TRP A 63 -3.21 4.40 -4.74
CA TRP A 63 -3.69 5.40 -5.70
C TRP A 63 -3.04 6.76 -5.44
N PRO A 64 -2.26 7.30 -6.40
CA PRO A 64 -1.45 8.50 -6.16
C PRO A 64 -2.27 9.78 -6.01
N TRP A 65 -3.46 9.86 -6.60
CA TRP A 65 -4.27 11.09 -6.57
C TRP A 65 -5.31 11.02 -5.44
N THR A 66 -4.81 10.71 -4.25
CA THR A 66 -5.60 10.57 -3.02
C THR A 66 -5.31 11.72 -2.07
N ILE A 67 -6.35 12.27 -1.46
CA ILE A 67 -6.25 13.29 -0.41
C ILE A 67 -7.07 12.83 0.78
N ASN A 68 -6.51 12.90 1.99
CA ASN A 68 -7.29 12.88 3.22
C ASN A 68 -7.37 14.31 3.77
N VAL A 69 -8.58 14.77 4.09
CA VAL A 69 -8.80 16.04 4.78
C VAL A 69 -9.56 15.75 6.06
N ALA A 70 -8.92 15.98 7.21
CA ALA A 70 -9.54 15.88 8.52
C ALA A 70 -10.19 14.51 8.81
N GLY A 71 -9.69 13.42 8.20
CA GLY A 71 -10.23 12.06 8.30
C GLY A 71 -11.11 11.64 7.12
N LYS A 72 -11.46 12.56 6.22
CA LYS A 72 -12.29 12.28 5.04
C LYS A 72 -11.41 12.08 3.80
N GLY A 73 -11.51 10.91 3.18
CA GLY A 73 -10.77 10.58 1.97
C GLY A 73 -11.45 11.03 0.67
N TYR A 74 -10.65 11.50 -0.27
CA TYR A 74 -11.01 11.92 -1.62
C TYR A 74 -10.05 11.25 -2.60
N ARG A 75 -10.57 10.81 -3.75
CA ARG A 75 -9.79 10.19 -4.83
C ARG A 75 -10.19 10.81 -6.15
N TYR A 76 -9.19 11.20 -6.93
CA TYR A 76 -9.37 11.91 -8.20
C TYR A 76 -8.92 11.05 -9.37
N ARG A 77 -9.29 11.43 -10.60
CA ARG A 77 -8.90 10.71 -11.83
C ARG A 77 -7.60 11.23 -12.43
N THR A 78 -7.12 12.39 -12.00
CA THR A 78 -5.86 12.95 -12.49
C THR A 78 -5.09 13.66 -11.38
N ARG A 79 -3.78 13.83 -11.58
CA ARG A 79 -2.93 14.65 -10.72
C ARG A 79 -3.42 16.10 -10.65
N LEU A 80 -3.91 16.65 -11.77
CA LEU A 80 -4.39 18.02 -11.85
C LEU A 80 -5.65 18.22 -10.99
N GLU A 81 -6.63 17.32 -11.08
CA GLU A 81 -7.85 17.39 -10.27
C GLU A 81 -7.54 17.30 -8.77
N ALA A 82 -6.65 16.38 -8.38
CA ALA A 82 -6.21 16.27 -6.99
C ALA A 82 -5.50 17.54 -6.53
N TRP A 83 -4.56 18.05 -7.34
CA TRP A 83 -3.84 19.26 -6.99
C TRP A 83 -4.75 20.48 -6.87
N GLN A 84 -5.67 20.70 -7.82
CA GLN A 84 -6.65 21.80 -7.73
C GLN A 84 -7.51 21.70 -6.47
N SER A 85 -7.99 20.48 -6.16
CA SER A 85 -8.76 20.25 -4.94
C SER A 85 -7.96 20.49 -3.68
N LEU A 86 -6.68 20.10 -3.66
CA LEU A 86 -5.77 20.37 -2.56
C LEU A 86 -5.66 21.88 -2.31
N GLN A 87 -5.50 22.69 -3.37
CA GLN A 87 -5.42 24.15 -3.24
C GLN A 87 -6.67 24.70 -2.53
N SER A 88 -7.86 24.27 -2.93
CA SER A 88 -9.12 24.67 -2.26
C SER A 88 -9.23 24.18 -0.81
N PHE A 89 -8.74 22.98 -0.48
CA PHE A 89 -8.75 22.49 0.90
C PHE A 89 -7.80 23.27 1.80
N MET A 90 -6.66 23.71 1.27
CA MET A 90 -5.68 24.50 2.03
C MET A 90 -6.18 25.90 2.40
N GLU A 91 -7.19 26.43 1.70
CA GLU A 91 -7.85 27.70 2.06
C GLU A 91 -8.74 27.56 3.31
N THR A 92 -9.24 26.35 3.58
CA THR A 92 -10.28 26.11 4.60
C THR A 92 -9.82 25.21 5.74
N HIS A 93 -8.69 24.52 5.59
CA HIS A 93 -8.16 23.57 6.55
C HIS A 93 -6.66 23.78 6.79
N SER A 94 -6.23 23.59 8.03
CA SER A 94 -4.80 23.50 8.34
C SER A 94 -4.15 22.32 7.59
N THR A 95 -2.98 22.55 7.01
CA THR A 95 -2.17 21.51 6.33
C THR A 95 -1.82 20.34 7.25
N LYS A 96 -1.81 20.52 8.57
CA LYS A 96 -1.63 19.44 9.55
C LYS A 96 -2.77 18.43 9.57
N ARG A 97 -3.89 18.76 8.95
CA ARG A 97 -5.06 17.88 8.78
C ARG A 97 -5.18 17.34 7.35
N ILE A 98 -4.15 17.51 6.52
CA ILE A 98 -4.19 17.12 5.11
C ILE A 98 -3.06 16.14 4.83
N ASP A 99 -3.42 14.96 4.34
CA ASP A 99 -2.50 13.94 3.87
C ASP A 99 -2.67 13.77 2.36
N VAL A 100 -1.56 13.59 1.63
CA VAL A 100 -1.58 13.55 0.16
C VAL A 100 -0.77 12.41 -0.42
N GLY A 101 -1.20 11.98 -1.60
CA GLY A 101 -0.39 11.12 -2.45
C GLY A 101 -0.53 9.63 -2.14
N ILE A 102 0.30 8.86 -2.85
CA ILE A 102 0.28 7.40 -2.85
C ILE A 102 0.56 6.78 -1.46
N ALA A 103 1.28 7.49 -0.59
CA ALA A 103 1.57 7.06 0.78
C ALA A 103 0.96 7.98 1.86
N GLN A 104 0.03 8.87 1.48
CA GLN A 104 -0.67 9.79 2.40
C GLN A 104 0.28 10.53 3.36
N VAL A 105 1.29 11.19 2.80
CA VAL A 105 2.22 12.00 3.57
C VAL A 105 1.52 13.27 4.05
N ASN A 106 1.54 13.52 5.37
CA ASN A 106 0.93 14.72 5.95
C ASN A 106 1.68 16.00 5.55
N LEU A 107 0.96 16.96 4.95
CA LEU A 107 1.56 18.20 4.46
C LEU A 107 2.03 19.14 5.57
N GLY A 108 1.30 19.21 6.69
CA GLY A 108 1.64 20.15 7.77
C GLY A 108 2.88 19.74 8.57
N TRP A 109 3.20 18.45 8.60
CA TRP A 109 4.39 17.94 9.29
C TRP A 109 5.57 17.69 8.35
N ASN A 110 5.30 17.15 7.17
CA ASN A 110 6.35 16.67 6.25
C ASN A 110 6.42 17.46 4.93
N GLY A 111 5.60 18.49 4.76
CA GLY A 111 5.53 19.26 3.51
C GLY A 111 6.84 19.91 3.07
N HIS A 112 7.76 20.17 4.02
CA HIS A 112 9.10 20.70 3.74
C HIS A 112 10.00 19.74 2.95
N ASN A 113 9.59 18.48 2.78
CA ASN A 113 10.31 17.51 1.95
C ASN A 113 9.93 17.59 0.46
N PHE A 114 8.99 18.47 0.09
CA PHE A 114 8.57 18.71 -1.29
C PHE A 114 8.90 20.16 -1.67
N ASN A 115 9.34 20.39 -2.91
CA ASN A 115 9.54 21.76 -3.41
C ASN A 115 8.21 22.43 -3.76
N SER A 116 7.12 21.66 -3.93
CA SER A 116 5.78 22.18 -4.17
C SER A 116 4.67 21.19 -3.78
N THR A 117 3.44 21.68 -3.62
CA THR A 117 2.26 20.81 -3.43
C THR A 117 1.96 19.97 -4.66
N TRP A 118 2.37 20.41 -5.86
CA TRP A 118 2.30 19.61 -7.07
C TRP A 118 3.18 18.37 -6.96
N GLU A 119 4.43 18.55 -6.50
CA GLU A 119 5.42 17.48 -6.30
C GLU A 119 4.97 16.45 -5.26
N ALA A 120 4.17 16.85 -4.27
CA ALA A 120 3.62 15.93 -3.28
C ALA A 120 2.68 14.85 -3.87
N PHE A 121 2.16 15.05 -5.09
CA PHE A 121 1.42 14.04 -5.86
C PHE A 121 2.30 13.28 -6.87
N ASP A 122 3.59 13.60 -6.99
CA ASP A 122 4.51 12.75 -7.73
C ASP A 122 4.72 11.45 -6.95
N PRO A 123 4.42 10.27 -7.52
CA PRO A 123 4.38 9.07 -6.70
C PRO A 123 5.76 8.56 -6.32
N TYR A 124 6.81 8.80 -7.14
CA TYR A 124 8.18 8.45 -6.74
C TYR A 124 8.63 9.36 -5.60
N ILE A 125 8.44 10.68 -5.74
CA ILE A 125 8.90 11.64 -4.73
C ILE A 125 8.13 11.44 -3.42
N ASN A 126 6.81 11.26 -3.49
CA ASN A 126 5.98 10.96 -2.31
C ASN A 126 6.46 9.66 -1.62
N LEU A 127 6.80 8.62 -2.37
CA LEU A 127 7.33 7.38 -1.79
C LEU A 127 8.73 7.52 -1.19
N HIS A 128 9.61 8.31 -1.80
CA HIS A 128 10.93 8.61 -1.21
C HIS A 128 10.75 9.30 0.15
N VAL A 129 9.85 10.29 0.24
CA VAL A 129 9.53 10.96 1.51
C VAL A 129 8.94 9.97 2.51
N ALA A 130 7.98 9.14 2.10
CA ALA A 130 7.38 8.14 2.97
C ALA A 130 8.39 7.11 3.48
N ALA A 131 9.28 6.62 2.61
CA ALA A 131 10.32 5.67 2.96
C ALA A 131 11.32 6.26 3.98
N ARG A 132 11.70 7.54 3.84
CA ARG A 132 12.55 8.24 4.83
C ARG A 132 11.87 8.36 6.20
N ILE A 133 10.57 8.69 6.23
CA ILE A 133 9.81 8.74 7.49
C ILE A 133 9.76 7.34 8.11
N LEU A 134 9.47 6.31 7.32
CA LEU A 134 9.41 4.92 7.78
C LEU A 134 10.76 4.44 8.33
N ARG A 135 11.85 4.76 7.63
CA ARG A 135 13.24 4.50 8.07
C ARG A 135 13.53 5.21 9.39
N SER A 136 13.24 6.51 9.51
CA SER A 136 13.42 7.26 10.76
C SER A 136 12.66 6.64 11.95
N CYS A 137 11.42 6.18 11.71
CA CYS A 137 10.64 5.46 12.70
C CYS A 137 11.26 4.12 13.11
N TYR A 138 11.85 3.38 12.15
CA TYR A 138 12.57 2.14 12.44
C TYR A 138 13.84 2.42 13.25
N ASP A 139 14.63 3.41 12.87
CA ASP A 139 15.88 3.73 13.55
C ASP A 139 15.65 4.20 14.99
N SER A 140 14.51 4.83 15.26
CA SER A 140 14.09 5.25 16.60
C SER A 140 13.66 4.08 17.50
N ASN A 141 13.25 2.94 16.93
CA ASN A 141 12.86 1.73 17.65
C ASN A 141 13.04 0.47 16.78
N PRO A 142 14.30 -0.02 16.65
CA PRO A 142 14.65 -1.03 15.67
C PRO A 142 14.07 -2.41 15.99
N GLY A 143 14.02 -3.27 14.97
CA GLY A 143 13.63 -4.68 15.09
C GLY A 143 12.28 -5.05 14.48
N SER A 144 11.42 -4.08 14.14
CA SER A 144 10.16 -4.38 13.44
C SER A 144 9.68 -3.25 12.54
N TRP A 145 9.60 -3.54 11.24
CA TRP A 145 9.01 -2.66 10.24
C TRP A 145 7.51 -2.43 10.44
N VAL A 146 6.80 -3.39 11.04
CA VAL A 146 5.40 -3.19 11.45
C VAL A 146 5.32 -2.18 12.58
N ILE A 147 6.22 -2.22 13.57
CA ILE A 147 6.28 -1.20 14.63
C ILE A 147 6.60 0.17 14.03
N ALA A 148 7.57 0.24 13.12
CA ALA A 148 7.91 1.48 12.40
C ALA A 148 6.70 2.06 11.64
N ALA A 149 5.89 1.21 11.01
CA ALA A 149 4.65 1.64 10.34
C ALA A 149 3.61 2.22 11.34
N GLY A 150 3.53 1.67 12.55
CA GLY A 150 2.72 2.27 13.62
C GLY A 150 3.17 3.69 13.99
N CYS A 151 4.48 3.91 14.06
CA CYS A 151 5.08 5.24 14.26
C CYS A 151 4.81 6.17 13.06
N TYR A 152 4.96 5.67 11.83
CA TYR A 152 4.69 6.42 10.60
C TYR A 152 3.28 7.04 10.61
N HIS A 153 2.27 6.23 10.94
CA HIS A 153 0.88 6.69 10.95
C HIS A 153 0.52 7.52 12.19
N HIS A 154 1.05 7.16 13.35
CA HIS A 154 0.74 7.85 14.60
C HIS A 154 1.95 7.84 15.56
N PRO A 155 2.86 8.82 15.47
CA PRO A 155 4.11 8.83 16.24
C PRO A 155 3.93 8.77 17.75
N LYS A 156 2.79 9.24 18.27
CA LYS A 156 2.44 9.17 19.71
C LYS A 156 2.09 7.76 20.19
N GLY A 157 1.98 6.78 19.30
CA GLY A 157 1.67 5.39 19.64
C GLY A 157 0.20 5.16 20.03
N GLY A 158 -0.03 4.30 21.02
CA GLY A 158 -1.37 4.01 21.55
C GLY A 158 -2.27 3.18 20.63
N LEU A 159 -3.58 3.29 20.86
CA LEU A 159 -4.59 2.53 20.10
C LEU A 159 -4.58 2.82 18.60
N PRO A 160 -4.43 4.08 18.11
CA PRO A 160 -4.36 4.36 16.67
C PRO A 160 -3.19 3.63 16.00
N ALA A 161 -1.98 3.74 16.56
CA ALA A 161 -0.81 3.03 16.05
C ALA A 161 -1.01 1.51 16.08
N SER A 162 -1.60 0.97 17.15
CA SER A 162 -1.88 -0.47 17.27
C SER A 162 -2.86 -0.98 16.23
N LYS A 163 -3.93 -0.23 15.94
CA LYS A 163 -4.86 -0.55 14.84
C LYS A 163 -4.15 -0.52 13.50
N TYR A 164 -3.35 0.51 13.25
CA TYR A 164 -2.62 0.66 12.01
C TYR A 164 -1.61 -0.47 11.77
N LYS A 165 -0.87 -0.90 12.81
CA LYS A 165 0.01 -2.08 12.76
C LYS A 165 -0.72 -3.33 12.28
N SER A 166 -1.95 -3.57 12.75
CA SER A 166 -2.76 -4.71 12.32
C SER A 166 -3.16 -4.61 10.85
N ILE A 167 -3.51 -3.41 10.38
CA ILE A 167 -3.81 -3.15 8.96
C ILE A 167 -2.58 -3.44 8.09
N VAL A 168 -1.42 -2.89 8.46
CA VAL A 168 -0.17 -3.12 7.71
C VAL A 168 0.22 -4.59 7.71
N LYS A 169 0.10 -5.29 8.85
CA LYS A 169 0.33 -6.74 8.91
C LYS A 169 -0.59 -7.52 7.97
N GLN A 170 -1.85 -7.13 7.88
CA GLN A 170 -2.80 -7.72 6.92
C GLN A 170 -2.36 -7.44 5.48
N LYS A 171 -2.00 -6.19 5.13
CA LYS A 171 -1.50 -5.87 3.78
C LYS A 171 -0.23 -6.65 3.44
N LEU A 172 0.71 -6.74 4.37
CA LEU A 172 1.93 -7.52 4.20
C LEU A 172 1.64 -9.00 3.92
N SER A 173 0.64 -9.59 4.60
CA SER A 173 0.26 -11.00 4.37
C SER A 173 -0.34 -11.28 2.99
N THR A 174 -0.76 -10.24 2.25
CA THR A 174 -1.24 -10.39 0.88
C THR A 174 -0.13 -10.31 -0.17
N LEU A 175 1.12 -10.07 0.23
CA LEU A 175 2.24 -9.92 -0.67
C LEU A 175 2.95 -11.25 -0.90
N THR A 176 3.36 -11.48 -2.14
CA THR A 176 4.27 -12.59 -2.45
C THR A 176 5.64 -12.20 -1.92
N LEU A 177 6.05 -12.82 -0.81
CA LEU A 177 7.42 -12.67 -0.33
C LEU A 177 8.33 -13.24 -1.41
N ALA A 178 9.26 -12.45 -1.92
CA ALA A 178 10.32 -12.94 -2.78
C ALA A 178 11.17 -13.92 -1.96
N LEU A 179 10.85 -15.21 -2.02
CA LEU A 179 11.77 -16.24 -1.57
C LEU A 179 13.02 -16.09 -2.42
N ALA A 180 14.15 -15.82 -1.76
CA ALA A 180 15.46 -15.70 -2.39
C ALA A 180 15.73 -16.94 -3.27
N THR A 181 15.42 -16.82 -4.55
CA THR A 181 15.83 -17.76 -5.59
C THR A 181 16.08 -16.94 -6.85
N GLU A 182 17.34 -16.67 -7.12
CA GLU A 182 17.77 -16.22 -8.44
C GLU A 182 17.50 -17.32 -9.47
N ARG A 183 16.83 -16.98 -10.59
CA ARG A 183 17.31 -17.24 -11.96
C ARG A 183 16.30 -16.78 -13.01
N SER A 184 16.78 -15.90 -13.88
CA SER A 184 16.50 -15.86 -15.33
C SER A 184 15.04 -15.96 -15.77
N GLU A 185 14.36 -14.82 -15.90
CA GLU A 185 13.36 -14.61 -16.96
C GLU A 185 13.54 -13.22 -17.59
N ALA A 186 13.35 -13.18 -18.91
CA ALA A 186 13.51 -12.04 -19.81
C ALA A 186 12.57 -10.86 -19.44
N PRO A 187 12.71 -9.65 -20.04
CA PRO A 187 12.19 -8.43 -19.44
C PRO A 187 10.67 -8.42 -19.45
N VAL A 188 10.09 -8.72 -18.28
CA VAL A 188 8.75 -8.25 -17.94
C VAL A 188 8.81 -6.73 -18.06
N LYS A 189 7.95 -6.15 -18.91
CA LYS A 189 7.82 -4.69 -19.03
C LYS A 189 7.83 -4.11 -17.62
N ALA A 190 8.71 -3.14 -17.38
CA ALA A 190 8.83 -2.46 -16.10
C ALA A 190 7.46 -1.86 -15.73
N GLU A 191 6.65 -2.63 -15.01
CA GLU A 191 5.45 -2.10 -14.39
C GLU A 191 5.95 -1.15 -13.30
N GLY A 192 5.86 0.15 -13.61
CA GLY A 192 6.25 1.21 -12.70
C GLY A 192 5.52 1.12 -11.36
N ILE A 193 5.87 2.00 -10.43
CA ILE A 193 5.23 2.10 -9.10
C ILE A 193 3.69 2.12 -9.18
N TRP A 194 3.17 2.71 -10.24
CA TRP A 194 1.74 2.79 -10.53
C TRP A 194 1.48 2.39 -11.97
N ILE A 195 0.28 1.87 -12.21
CA ILE A 195 -0.29 1.79 -13.55
C ILE A 195 -1.05 3.09 -13.74
N GLU A 196 -0.63 3.90 -14.73
CA GLU A 196 -1.43 5.04 -15.17
C GLU A 196 -2.79 4.48 -15.60
N PRO A 197 -3.89 4.81 -14.92
CA PRO A 197 -5.20 4.32 -15.33
C PRO A 197 -5.47 4.77 -16.76
N GLU A 198 -5.89 3.84 -17.62
CA GLU A 198 -6.53 4.21 -18.88
C GLU A 198 -7.88 4.82 -18.54
N VAL A 199 -7.87 6.14 -18.45
CA VAL A 199 -9.05 6.95 -18.21
C VAL A 199 -9.85 6.99 -19.51
N LYS A 200 -10.74 6.00 -19.73
CA LYS A 200 -11.83 6.14 -20.70
C LYS A 200 -12.82 7.22 -20.27
#